data_AF-A0A7C1B568-F1
#
_entry.id   AF-A0A7C1B568-F1
#
_cell.length_a   1.000
_cell.length_b   1.000
_cell.length_c   1.000
_cell.angle_alpha   90.00
_cell.angle_beta   90.00
_cell.angle_gamma   90.00
#
_symmetry.space_group_name_H-M   'P 1'
#
loop_
_entity.id
_entity.type
_entity.pdbx_description
1 polymer ?
#
loop_
_entity_poly.entity_id
_entity_poly.type
_entity_poly.pdbx_seq_one_letter_code
_entity_poly.pdbx_strand_id
1 'polypeptide(L)' 'VHPSGYTEVLVYRPSDLDNLNPDLHAVRIGATVGARKRQEIIKKAEIMMIRVLNAGAPEAVMEEDLFTELEGIDMEVG' A
#
# COMPACT_ATOMS: atom_id res chain seq x y z
N VAL A 1 -23.60 -11.71 6.31
CA VAL A 1 -22.13 -11.91 6.35
C VAL A 1 -21.67 -12.17 4.92
N HIS A 2 -20.78 -11.34 4.39
CA HIS A 2 -20.28 -11.54 3.03
C HIS A 2 -19.35 -12.77 3.00
N PRO A 3 -19.42 -13.65 1.98
CA PRO A 3 -18.54 -14.80 1.85
C PRO A 3 -17.05 -14.47 1.58
N SER A 4 -16.71 -13.18 1.48
CA SER A 4 -15.37 -12.66 1.20
C SER A 4 -14.71 -11.93 2.38
N GLY A 5 -15.40 -11.78 3.52
CA GLY A 5 -14.81 -11.43 4.83
C GLY A 5 -14.26 -10.01 5.09
N TYR A 6 -13.83 -9.25 4.08
CA TYR A 6 -13.13 -7.98 4.35
C TYR A 6 -14.08 -6.82 4.70
N THR A 7 -13.77 -6.08 5.76
CA THR A 7 -14.43 -4.85 6.18
C THR A 7 -13.75 -3.65 5.52
N GLU A 8 -14.52 -2.87 4.77
CA GLU A 8 -14.01 -1.64 4.17
C GLU A 8 -13.95 -0.50 5.20
N VAL A 9 -12.79 0.15 5.29
CA VAL A 9 -12.56 1.29 6.19
C VAL A 9 -12.18 2.54 5.41
N LEU A 10 -12.89 3.63 5.66
CA LEU A 10 -12.62 4.93 5.05
C LEU A 10 -11.52 5.66 5.82
N VAL A 11 -10.43 6.01 5.16
CA VAL A 11 -9.26 6.65 5.76
C VAL A 11 -9.00 8.03 5.15
N TYR A 12 -8.50 8.95 5.99
CA TYR A 12 -8.18 10.32 5.60
C TYR A 12 -6.74 10.72 5.95
N ARG A 13 -6.08 9.95 6.83
CA ARG A 13 -4.71 10.20 7.32
C ARG A 13 -3.92 8.89 7.40
N PRO A 14 -2.58 8.93 7.30
CA PRO A 14 -1.74 7.74 7.48
C PRO A 14 -1.90 7.09 8.87
N SER A 15 -2.23 7.88 9.91
CA SER A 15 -2.48 7.36 11.25
C SER A 15 -3.75 6.51 11.37
N ASP A 16 -4.70 6.66 10.44
CA ASP A 16 -5.94 5.88 10.44
C ASP A 16 -5.67 4.40 10.11
N LEU A 17 -4.48 4.08 9.56
CA LEU A 17 -4.03 2.72 9.25
C LEU A 17 -3.51 1.95 10.47
N ASP A 18 -3.13 2.64 11.55
CA ASP A 18 -2.39 2.03 12.67
C ASP A 18 -3.16 0.94 13.42
N ASN A 19 -4.49 0.99 13.40
CA ASN A 19 -5.37 0.06 14.10
C ASN A 19 -6.09 -0.91 13.16
N LEU A 20 -5.64 -1.03 11.92
CA LEU A 20 -6.28 -1.88 10.91
C LEU A 20 -5.56 -3.21 10.78
N ASN A 21 -6.35 -4.28 10.77
CA ASN A 21 -5.85 -5.63 10.51
C ASN A 21 -5.87 -5.90 8.98
N PRO A 22 -4.72 -6.16 8.32
CA PRO A 22 -4.65 -6.40 6.87
C PRO A 22 -5.42 -7.65 6.39
N ASP A 23 -5.59 -8.66 7.24
CA ASP A 23 -6.31 -9.89 6.90
C ASP A 23 -7.83 -9.72 6.93
N LEU A 24 -8.31 -8.64 7.55
CA LEU A 24 -9.74 -8.41 7.78
C LEU A 24 -10.21 -7.07 7.19
N HIS A 25 -9.32 -6.12 6.94
CA HIS A 25 -9.70 -4.77 6.54
C HIS A 25 -9.06 -4.39 5.21
N ALA A 26 -9.88 -3.81 4.34
CA ALA A 26 -9.43 -3.10 3.16
C ALA A 26 -9.74 -1.61 3.33
N VAL A 27 -8.92 -0.72 2.77
CA VAL A 27 -9.08 0.72 2.97
C VAL A 27 -9.50 1.44 1.70
N ARG A 28 -10.36 2.44 1.86
CA ARG A 28 -10.66 3.44 0.83
C ARG A 28 -10.18 4.81 1.32
N ILE A 29 -9.42 5.51 0.48
CA ILE A 29 -8.96 6.86 0.76
C ILE A 29 -10.07 7.85 0.41
N GLY A 30 -10.43 8.74 1.33
CA GLY A 30 -11.43 9.78 1.10
C GLY A 30 -11.10 10.69 -0.08
N ALA A 31 -12.11 11.14 -0.83
CA ALA A 31 -11.94 11.99 -2.00
C ALA A 31 -11.37 13.39 -1.67
N THR A 32 -11.52 13.85 -0.43
CA THR A 32 -10.99 15.13 0.06
C THR A 32 -9.49 15.10 0.37
N VAL A 33 -8.85 13.92 0.30
CA VAL A 33 -7.42 13.76 0.55
C VAL A 33 -6.63 14.18 -0.69
N GLY A 34 -5.83 15.23 -0.57
CA GLY A 34 -4.95 15.70 -1.65
C GLY A 34 -3.78 14.75 -1.96
N ALA A 35 -3.20 14.88 -3.15
CA ALA A 35 -2.20 13.95 -3.71
C ALA A 35 -1.03 13.62 -2.77
N ARG A 36 -0.42 14.63 -2.14
CA ARG A 36 0.70 14.45 -1.19
C ARG A 36 0.35 13.48 -0.06
N LYS A 37 -0.81 13.68 0.58
CA LYS A 37 -1.27 12.84 1.69
C LYS A 37 -1.72 11.46 1.21
N ARG A 38 -2.28 11.37 -0.01
CA ARG A 38 -2.61 10.07 -0.63
C ARG A 38 -1.37 9.20 -0.78
N GLN A 39 -0.26 9.75 -1.26
CA GLN A 39 1.00 9.01 -1.39
C GLN A 39 1.52 8.50 -0.04
N GLU A 40 1.44 9.31 1.03
CA GLU A 40 1.82 8.89 2.38
C GLU A 40 0.95 7.73 2.89
N ILE A 41 -0.36 7.78 2.63
CA ILE A 41 -1.29 6.70 3.00
C ILE A 41 -1.00 5.42 2.21
N ILE A 42 -0.74 5.53 0.91
CA ILE A 42 -0.44 4.38 0.04
C ILE A 42 0.85 3.69 0.50
N LYS A 43 1.95 4.45 0.65
CA LYS A 43 3.24 3.90 1.12
C LYS A 43 3.11 3.17 2.46
N LYS A 44 2.38 3.77 3.41
CA LYS A 44 2.17 3.14 4.71
C LYS A 44 1.28 1.90 4.61
N ALA A 45 0.24 1.93 3.78
CA ALA A 45 -0.61 0.77 3.55
C ALA A 45 0.15 -0.39 2.89
N GLU A 46 1.08 -0.11 1.97
CA GLU A 46 1.98 -1.12 1.38
C GLU A 46 2.87 -1.78 2.43
N ILE A 47 3.52 -0.98 3.29
CA ILE A 47 4.36 -1.50 4.40
C ILE A 47 3.54 -2.38 5.35
N MET A 48 2.29 -2.01 5.61
CA MET A 48 1.38 -2.74 6.51
C MET A 48 0.62 -3.88 5.79
N MET A 49 0.88 -4.10 4.50
CA MET A 49 0.16 -5.05 3.63
C MET A 49 -1.37 -4.88 3.64
N ILE A 50 -1.85 -3.65 3.84
CA ILE A 50 -3.26 -3.31 3.81
C ILE A 50 -3.67 -2.96 2.37
N ARG A 51 -4.72 -3.61 1.87
CA ARG A 51 -5.19 -3.37 0.50
C ARG A 51 -5.94 -2.05 0.38
N VAL A 52 -5.46 -1.15 -0.49
CA VAL A 52 -6.12 0.12 -0.81
C VAL A 52 -7.00 -0.03 -2.06
N LEU A 53 -8.31 0.08 -1.89
CA LEU A 53 -9.31 -0.18 -2.95
C LEU A 53 -9.32 0.87 -4.06
N ASN A 54 -8.98 2.12 -3.73
CA ASN A 54 -8.96 3.24 -4.66
C ASN A 54 -7.59 3.93 -4.67
N ALA A 55 -6.51 3.15 -4.67
CA ALA A 55 -5.14 3.68 -4.71
C ALA A 55 -4.98 4.67 -5.88
N GLY A 56 -5.62 4.38 -7.03
CA GLY A 56 -5.29 5.02 -8.30
C GLY A 56 -3.93 4.47 -8.70
N ALA A 57 -3.90 3.63 -9.74
CA ALA A 57 -2.79 2.74 -10.10
C ALA A 57 -1.42 3.22 -9.57
N PRO A 58 -0.82 2.55 -8.58
CA PRO A 58 0.62 2.64 -8.45
C PRO A 58 1.20 2.05 -9.74
N GLU A 59 2.19 2.70 -10.33
CA GLU A 59 3.10 2.03 -11.25
C GLU A 59 3.55 0.76 -10.52
N ALA A 60 3.10 -0.39 -11.03
CA ALA A 60 3.44 -1.67 -10.46
C ALA A 60 4.96 -1.77 -10.52
N VAL A 61 5.63 -1.63 -9.38
CA VAL A 61 7.01 -2.08 -9.25
C VAL A 61 6.97 -3.57 -9.48
N MET A 62 7.44 -3.99 -10.65
CA MET A 62 7.45 -5.39 -11.03
C MET A 62 8.51 -6.09 -10.17
N GLU A 63 8.32 -7.37 -9.83
CA GLU A 63 9.34 -8.15 -9.12
C GLU A 63 10.69 -8.11 -9.87
N GLU A 64 10.66 -7.90 -11.19
CA GLU A 64 11.81 -7.64 -12.06
C GLU A 64 12.61 -6.39 -11.65
N ASP A 65 11.95 -5.30 -11.22
CA ASP A 65 12.63 -4.08 -10.75
C ASP A 65 13.38 -4.34 -9.44
N LEU A 66 12.82 -5.16 -8.55
CA LEU A 66 13.42 -5.53 -7.28
C LEU A 66 14.64 -6.46 -7.45
N PHE A 67 14.57 -7.37 -8.41
CA PHE A 67 15.68 -8.27 -8.74
C PHE A 67 16.86 -7.52 -9.36
N THR A 68 16.58 -6.52 -10.21
CA THR A 68 17.62 -5.74 -10.89
C THR A 68 18.41 -4.85 -9.92
N GLU A 69 17.75 -4.29 -8.90
CA GLU A 69 18.43 -3.53 -7.83
C GLU A 69 19.29 -4.43 -6.92
N LEU A 70 18.85 -5.66 -6.65
CA LEU A 70 19.60 -6.62 -5.84
C LEU A 70 20.80 -7.20 -6.61
N GLU A 71 20.64 -7.56 -7.88
CA GLU A 71 21.74 -8.06 -8.73
C GLU A 71 22.78 -6.98 -9.05
N GLY A 72 22.38 -5.70 -9.06
CA GLY A 72 23.28 -4.57 -9.31
C GLY A 72 24.29 -4.28 -8.19
N ILE A 73 24.07 -4.82 -6.98
CA ILE A 73 24.95 -4.61 -5.81
C ILE A 73 26.08 -5.66 -5.74
N ASP A 74 25.93 -6.81 -6.40
CA ASP A 74 26.90 -7.91 -6.33
C ASP A 74 28.12 -7.74 -7.27
N MET A 75 28.23 -6.65 -8.04
CA MET A 75 29.36 -6.42 -8.96
C MET A 75 30.50 -5.51 -8.44
N GLU A 76 30.44 -4.95 -7.23
CA GLU A 76 31.54 -4.15 -6.66
C GLU A 76 32.42 -4.87 -5.61
N VAL A 77 32.33 -6.20 -5.51
CA VAL A 77 33.29 -7.01 -4.72
C VAL A 77 33.95 -8.08 -5.59
N GLY A 78 34.94 -7.65 -6.37
CA GLY A 78 35.84 -8.53 -7.14
C GLY A 78 36.98 -7.77 -7.79
#